data_AF-A0A9D7J8H0-F1
#
_entry.id   AF-A0A9D7J8H0-F1
#
_cell.length_a   1.000
_cell.length_b   1.000
_cell.length_c   1.000
_cell.angle_alpha   90.00
_cell.angle_beta   90.00
_cell.angle_gamma   90.00
#
_symmetry.space_group_name_H-M   'P 1'
#
loop_
_entity.id
_entity.type
_entity.pdbx_description
1 polymer ?
#
loop_
_entity_poly.entity_id
_entity_poly.type
_entity_poly.pdbx_seq_one_letter_code
_entity_poly.pdbx_strand_id
1 'polypeptide(L)'
;MKIRLVRVQKDFDFPFPSGTEHCPSALFFNVGLGDEEPYKVVVAYTNRDAHEKKDRRRIHVGLEVGSAFRSIVQFEGSEDYAQTGDCVYAIKRFDGNEWIPTTEPVPLEYAAHRIVIFERHVNKGGSDHWGILVNEGEIDDMIRVAIVRASHKGFAEVR
;
A
#
# COMPACT_ATOMS: atom_id res chain seq x y z
N MET A 1 -9.42 14.51 -7.24
CA MET A 1 -9.05 14.24 -5.84
C MET A 1 -8.06 15.30 -5.39
N LYS A 2 -8.29 15.93 -4.23
CA LYS A 2 -7.39 16.94 -3.66
C LYS A 2 -6.86 16.39 -2.33
N ILE A 3 -5.61 15.97 -2.32
CA ILE A 3 -4.95 15.44 -1.12
C ILE A 3 -4.46 16.64 -0.29
N ARG A 4 -4.91 16.79 0.96
CA ARG A 4 -4.36 17.78 1.89
C ARG A 4 -3.45 17.08 2.88
N LEU A 5 -2.15 17.12 2.58
CA LEU A 5 -1.15 16.48 3.41
C LEU A 5 -0.96 17.28 4.71
N VAL A 6 -1.35 16.70 5.84
CA VAL A 6 -1.05 17.23 7.18
C VAL A 6 -0.14 16.24 7.87
N ARG A 7 1.17 16.43 7.73
CA ARG A 7 2.17 15.48 8.24
C ARG A 7 2.20 15.50 9.78
N VAL A 8 1.74 14.42 10.39
CA VAL A 8 2.01 14.11 11.81
C VAL A 8 2.83 12.84 11.85
N GLN A 9 4.03 12.90 12.43
CA GLN A 9 4.94 11.77 12.59
C GLN A 9 4.86 11.28 14.03
N LYS A 10 4.46 10.03 14.25
CA LYS A 10 4.43 9.38 15.56
C LYS A 10 4.57 7.87 15.43
N ASP A 11 4.96 7.21 16.50
CA ASP A 11 4.94 5.76 16.57
C ASP A 11 3.50 5.26 16.49
N PHE A 12 3.30 4.17 15.75
CA PHE A 12 1.99 3.61 15.50
C PHE A 12 2.05 2.08 15.45
N ASP A 13 1.15 1.43 16.16
CA ASP A 13 0.99 -0.01 16.11
C ASP A 13 -0.15 -0.36 15.16
N PHE A 14 0.21 -0.97 14.03
CA PHE A 14 -0.76 -1.39 13.03
C PHE A 14 -1.47 -2.67 13.51
N PRO A 15 -2.80 -2.68 13.70
CA PRO A 15 -3.51 -3.88 14.12
C PRO A 15 -3.65 -4.89 12.97
N PHE A 16 -3.21 -6.11 13.20
CA PHE A 16 -3.42 -7.27 12.33
C PHE A 16 -4.16 -8.38 13.08
N PRO A 17 -4.85 -9.30 12.38
CA PRO A 17 -5.50 -10.44 13.03
C PRO A 17 -4.53 -11.31 13.86
N SER A 18 -3.25 -11.35 13.47
CA SER A 18 -2.21 -12.15 14.12
C SER A 18 -1.39 -11.39 15.16
N GLY A 19 -1.66 -10.10 15.42
CA GLY A 19 -0.91 -9.28 16.36
C GLY A 19 -0.85 -7.80 15.97
N THR A 20 0.14 -7.08 16.48
CA THR A 20 0.40 -5.69 16.12
C THR A 20 1.74 -5.58 15.42
N GLU A 21 1.81 -4.72 14.41
CA GLU A 21 3.05 -4.39 13.72
C GLU A 21 3.49 -2.98 14.13
N HIS A 22 4.60 -2.91 14.87
CA HIS A 22 5.13 -1.65 15.36
C HIS A 22 5.80 -0.89 14.22
N CYS A 23 5.26 0.29 13.91
CA CYS A 23 5.73 1.16 12.84
C CYS A 23 6.25 2.47 13.44
N PRO A 24 7.57 2.61 13.64
CA PRO A 24 8.14 3.87 14.07
C PRO A 24 7.94 4.92 12.97
N SER A 25 7.61 6.15 13.36
CA SER A 25 7.47 7.28 12.42
C SER A 25 6.39 7.14 11.34
N ALA A 26 5.23 6.58 11.67
CA ALA A 26 4.07 6.58 10.78
C ALA A 26 3.60 8.01 10.49
N LEU A 27 3.16 8.24 9.25
CA LEU A 27 2.66 9.52 8.77
C LEU A 27 1.15 9.47 8.62
N PHE A 28 0.44 10.45 9.18
CA PHE A 28 -1.01 10.57 9.07
C PHE A 28 -1.37 11.64 8.06
N PHE A 29 -2.47 11.44 7.32
CA PHE A 29 -2.96 12.36 6.29
C PHE A 29 -4.48 12.45 6.32
N ASN A 30 -5.01 13.61 5.91
CA ASN A 30 -6.44 13.81 5.70
C ASN A 30 -6.68 13.93 4.18
N VAL A 31 -7.43 12.99 3.61
CA VAL A 31 -7.63 12.90 2.16
C VAL A 31 -9.08 13.16 1.79
N GLY A 32 -9.34 14.28 1.11
CA GLY A 32 -10.67 14.64 0.63
C GLY A 32 -10.94 14.13 -0.79
N LEU A 33 -12.10 13.47 -0.96
CA LEU A 33 -12.66 13.15 -2.27
C LEU A 33 -13.70 14.22 -2.66
N GLY A 34 -13.25 15.35 -3.19
CA GLY A 34 -14.14 16.46 -3.52
C GLY A 34 -14.51 17.28 -2.28
N ASP A 35 -15.82 17.55 -2.09
CA ASP A 35 -16.35 18.33 -0.96
C ASP A 35 -16.68 17.49 0.28
N GLU A 36 -16.46 16.17 0.23
CA GLU A 36 -16.73 15.25 1.34
C GLU A 36 -15.71 15.34 2.49
N GLU A 37 -16.10 14.85 3.67
CA GLU A 37 -15.22 14.76 4.83
C GLU A 37 -13.98 13.89 4.54
N PRO A 38 -12.80 14.28 5.06
CA PRO A 38 -11.54 13.64 4.70
C PRO A 38 -11.40 12.25 5.33
N TYR A 39 -11.03 11.26 4.52
CA TYR A 39 -10.52 9.98 5.02
C TYR A 39 -9.21 10.22 5.78
N LYS A 40 -9.08 9.67 6.99
CA LYS A 40 -7.78 9.61 7.64
C LYS A 40 -6.99 8.42 7.09
N VAL A 41 -5.83 8.72 6.55
CA VAL A 41 -4.90 7.75 5.97
C VAL A 41 -3.66 7.71 6.84
N VAL A 42 -3.13 6.52 7.07
CA VAL A 42 -1.82 6.33 7.70
C VAL A 42 -0.88 5.64 6.73
N VAL A 43 0.35 6.15 6.61
CA VAL A 43 1.46 5.53 5.91
C VAL A 43 2.50 5.14 6.94
N ALA A 44 2.63 3.84 7.18
CA ALA A 44 3.42 3.29 8.27
C ALA A 44 4.58 2.47 7.72
N TYR A 45 5.77 2.67 8.30
CA TYR A 45 7.01 2.07 7.82
C TYR A 45 7.49 1.01 8.81
N THR A 46 7.91 -0.13 8.29
CA THR A 46 8.42 -1.26 9.05
C THR A 46 9.39 -2.06 8.17
N ASN A 47 10.03 -3.07 8.74
CA ASN A 47 10.91 -4.00 8.05
C ASN A 47 10.50 -5.43 8.40
N ARG A 48 10.57 -6.34 7.42
CA ARG A 48 10.27 -7.76 7.65
C ARG A 48 11.05 -8.66 6.71
N ASP A 49 11.43 -9.84 7.22
CA ASP A 49 11.96 -10.91 6.39
C ASP A 49 10.92 -11.35 5.35
N ALA A 50 11.27 -11.23 4.07
CA ALA A 50 10.40 -11.61 2.96
C ALA A 50 11.17 -11.86 1.67
N HIS A 51 10.76 -12.90 0.93
CA HIS A 51 11.35 -13.29 -0.35
C HIS A 51 12.88 -13.44 -0.23
N GLU A 52 13.30 -14.26 0.74
CA GLU A 52 14.71 -14.59 1.03
C GLU A 52 15.59 -13.40 1.47
N LYS A 53 15.02 -12.20 1.55
CA LYS A 53 15.69 -10.99 2.02
C LYS A 53 15.31 -10.69 3.46
N LYS A 54 16.33 -10.54 4.30
CA LYS A 54 16.16 -10.08 5.67
C LYS A 54 15.89 -8.59 5.71
N ASP A 55 15.09 -8.16 6.69
CA ASP A 55 14.79 -6.75 6.94
C ASP A 55 14.33 -5.97 5.69
N ARG A 56 13.56 -6.62 4.80
CA ARG A 56 13.02 -5.95 3.61
C ARG A 56 12.06 -4.84 4.04
N ARG A 57 12.25 -3.64 3.49
CA ARG A 57 11.37 -2.49 3.74
C ARG A 57 9.91 -2.85 3.47
N ARG A 58 9.03 -2.42 4.36
CA ARG A 58 7.58 -2.54 4.25
C ARG A 58 6.93 -1.19 4.50
N ILE A 59 6.00 -0.84 3.62
CA ILE A 59 5.22 0.39 3.75
C ILE A 59 3.75 0.02 3.70
N HIS A 60 3.06 0.19 4.82
CA HIS A 60 1.64 -0.05 4.95
C HIS A 60 0.90 1.25 4.68
N VAL A 61 -0.11 1.18 3.83
CA VAL A 61 -1.07 2.27 3.69
C VAL A 61 -2.40 1.81 4.23
N GLY A 62 -2.84 2.49 5.28
CA GLY A 62 -4.04 2.18 6.04
C GLY A 62 -5.07 3.28 6.01
N LEU A 63 -6.33 2.90 6.17
CA LEU A 63 -7.46 3.82 6.32
C LEU A 63 -8.11 3.66 7.68
N GLU A 64 -8.56 4.77 8.26
CA GLU A 64 -9.46 4.76 9.40
C GLU A 64 -10.82 4.17 8.98
N VAL A 65 -11.27 3.15 9.71
CA VAL A 65 -12.54 2.44 9.51
C VAL A 65 -13.20 2.34 10.89
N GLY A 66 -14.24 3.14 11.12
CA GLY A 66 -14.81 3.33 12.46
C GLY A 66 -13.79 3.97 13.41
N SER A 67 -13.44 3.28 14.49
CA SER A 67 -12.48 3.75 15.51
C SER A 67 -11.06 3.17 15.37
N ALA A 68 -10.78 2.41 14.32
CA ALA A 68 -9.50 1.73 14.12
C ALA A 68 -8.95 1.91 12.70
N PHE A 69 -7.63 1.78 12.51
CA PHE A 69 -7.03 1.74 11.19
C PHE A 69 -6.93 0.31 10.66
N ARG A 70 -7.13 0.13 9.36
CA ARG A 70 -6.95 -1.14 8.65
C ARG A 70 -5.95 -0.98 7.51
N SER A 71 -5.01 -1.92 7.40
CA SER A 71 -3.99 -1.91 6.35
C SER A 71 -4.68 -2.33 5.05
N ILE A 72 -4.66 -1.46 4.05
CA ILE A 72 -5.35 -1.70 2.79
C ILE A 72 -4.38 -2.28 1.76
N VAL A 73 -3.20 -1.66 1.66
CA VAL A 73 -2.12 -2.10 0.78
C VAL A 73 -0.80 -2.11 1.53
N GLN A 74 0.12 -2.92 1.04
CA GLN A 74 1.45 -3.09 1.61
C GLN A 74 2.44 -3.15 0.46
N PHE A 75 3.33 -2.18 0.41
CA PHE A 75 4.44 -2.14 -0.51
C PHE A 75 5.64 -2.84 0.12
N GLU A 76 6.47 -3.47 -0.72
CA GLU A 76 7.72 -4.10 -0.31
C GLU A 76 8.88 -3.47 -1.05
N GLY A 77 9.96 -3.16 -0.33
CA GLY A 77 11.20 -2.69 -0.94
C GLY A 77 11.68 -3.68 -1.98
N SER A 78 12.05 -3.16 -3.14
CA SER A 78 12.66 -3.91 -4.24
C SER A 78 14.03 -4.50 -3.86
N GLU A 79 14.61 -5.30 -4.76
CA GLU A 79 15.98 -5.81 -4.61
C GLU A 79 17.01 -4.70 -4.45
N ASP A 80 16.86 -3.62 -5.21
CA ASP A 80 17.75 -2.46 -5.25
C ASP A 80 17.24 -1.28 -4.42
N TYR A 81 16.27 -1.50 -3.50
CA TYR A 81 15.67 -0.46 -2.66
C TYR A 81 16.70 0.46 -1.96
N ALA A 82 17.84 -0.06 -1.51
CA ALA A 82 18.86 0.78 -0.86
C ALA A 82 19.48 1.83 -1.80
N GLN A 83 19.41 1.62 -3.11
CA GLN A 83 19.92 2.52 -4.15
C GLN A 83 18.81 3.38 -4.74
N THR A 84 17.63 2.80 -4.97
CA THR A 84 16.53 3.46 -5.70
C THR A 84 15.49 4.08 -4.77
N GLY A 85 15.27 3.49 -3.59
CA GLY A 85 14.09 3.77 -2.76
C GLY A 85 12.81 3.13 -3.28
N ASP A 86 12.89 2.28 -4.31
CA ASP A 86 11.71 1.73 -4.97
C ASP A 86 11.09 0.58 -4.19
N CYS A 87 9.76 0.61 -4.11
CA CYS A 87 8.93 -0.40 -3.50
C CYS A 87 7.85 -0.87 -4.48
N VAL A 88 7.44 -2.12 -4.35
CA VAL A 88 6.45 -2.74 -5.23
C VAL A 88 5.28 -3.29 -4.42
N TYR A 89 4.06 -3.08 -4.93
CA TYR A 89 2.84 -3.68 -4.41
C TYR A 89 2.33 -4.72 -5.40
N ALA A 90 2.09 -5.96 -4.94
CA ALA A 90 1.41 -6.96 -5.75
C ALA A 90 -0.08 -6.61 -5.88
N ILE A 91 -0.59 -6.44 -7.11
CA ILE A 91 -1.99 -6.11 -7.35
C ILE A 91 -2.85 -7.29 -6.96
N LYS A 92 -3.88 -7.02 -6.14
CA LYS A 92 -4.83 -8.04 -5.66
C LYS A 92 -6.21 -7.85 -6.27
N ARG A 93 -6.90 -8.96 -6.53
CA ARG A 93 -8.30 -8.96 -6.95
C ARG A 93 -9.18 -8.21 -5.97
N PHE A 94 -10.18 -7.50 -6.48
CA PHE A 94 -10.99 -6.59 -5.66
C PHE A 94 -11.83 -7.31 -4.59
N ASP A 95 -12.39 -8.46 -4.95
CA ASP A 95 -13.22 -9.34 -4.12
C ASP A 95 -12.44 -10.21 -3.12
N GLY A 96 -11.11 -10.27 -3.22
CA GLY A 96 -10.31 -11.20 -2.44
C GLY A 96 -8.98 -10.62 -1.97
N ASN A 97 -8.06 -11.50 -1.54
CA ASN A 97 -6.66 -11.15 -1.28
C ASN A 97 -5.69 -11.82 -2.28
N GLU A 98 -6.24 -12.49 -3.28
CA GLU A 98 -5.50 -13.18 -4.35
C GLU A 98 -4.81 -12.18 -5.26
N TRP A 99 -3.60 -12.52 -5.69
CA TRP A 99 -2.79 -11.70 -6.60
C TRP A 99 -3.29 -11.90 -8.03
N ILE A 100 -3.21 -10.86 -8.86
CA ILE A 100 -3.63 -10.94 -10.26
C ILE A 100 -2.45 -11.47 -11.10
N PRO A 101 -2.55 -12.65 -11.73
CA PRO A 101 -1.49 -13.18 -12.58
C PRO A 101 -1.34 -12.33 -13.86
N THR A 102 -0.15 -12.33 -14.46
CA THR A 102 0.11 -11.57 -15.71
C THR A 102 -0.64 -12.10 -16.94
N THR A 103 -1.24 -13.29 -16.84
CA THR A 103 -2.16 -13.86 -17.85
C THR A 103 -3.53 -13.18 -17.87
N GLU A 104 -3.85 -12.39 -16.84
CA GLU A 104 -5.09 -11.61 -16.72
C GLU A 104 -4.80 -10.12 -16.93
N PRO A 105 -5.78 -9.34 -17.42
CA PRO A 105 -5.60 -7.90 -17.59
C PRO A 105 -5.52 -7.18 -16.24
N VAL A 106 -4.74 -6.09 -16.22
CA VAL A 106 -4.70 -5.17 -15.09
C VAL A 106 -6.04 -4.41 -14.99
N PRO A 107 -6.64 -4.28 -13.79
CA PRO A 107 -7.82 -3.45 -13.61
C PRO A 107 -7.60 -2.01 -14.07
N LEU A 108 -8.55 -1.44 -14.81
CA LEU A 108 -8.42 -0.12 -15.43
C LEU A 108 -8.23 1.00 -14.40
N GLU A 109 -8.71 0.80 -13.18
CA GLU A 109 -8.54 1.71 -12.06
C GLU A 109 -7.07 1.92 -11.70
N TYR A 110 -6.20 0.98 -12.07
CA TYR A 110 -4.75 1.08 -11.87
C TYR A 110 -3.98 1.63 -13.07
N ALA A 111 -4.64 1.95 -14.20
CA ALA A 111 -3.98 2.29 -15.46
C ALA A 111 -3.08 3.54 -15.40
N ALA A 112 -3.29 4.42 -14.42
CA ALA A 112 -2.48 5.63 -14.23
C ALA A 112 -1.18 5.38 -13.43
N HIS A 113 -0.97 4.18 -12.90
CA HIS A 113 0.21 3.83 -12.11
C HIS A 113 1.28 3.14 -12.96
N ARG A 114 2.52 3.08 -12.44
CA ARG A 114 3.61 2.32 -13.06
C ARG A 114 3.41 0.83 -12.83
N ILE A 115 2.77 0.18 -13.80
CA ILE A 115 2.54 -1.26 -13.79
C ILE A 115 3.83 -2.01 -14.13
N VAL A 116 4.17 -3.00 -13.32
CA VAL A 116 5.36 -3.85 -13.47
C VAL A 116 5.00 -5.31 -13.20
N ILE A 117 5.96 -6.23 -13.40
CA ILE A 117 5.84 -7.62 -12.95
C ILE A 117 6.47 -7.72 -11.56
N PHE A 118 5.66 -8.05 -10.55
CA PHE A 118 6.04 -8.00 -9.14
C PHE A 118 7.30 -8.82 -8.84
N GLU A 119 7.35 -10.06 -9.32
CA GLU A 119 8.42 -11.03 -9.07
C GLU A 119 9.79 -10.53 -9.56
N ARG A 120 9.83 -9.70 -10.62
CA ARG A 120 11.06 -9.11 -11.14
C ARG A 120 11.70 -8.08 -10.20
N HIS A 121 10.93 -7.54 -9.26
CA HIS A 121 11.40 -6.53 -8.31
C HIS A 121 11.72 -7.12 -6.93
N VAL A 122 11.25 -8.32 -6.60
CA VAL A 122 11.51 -8.96 -5.28
C VAL A 122 12.23 -10.31 -5.38
N ASN A 123 12.68 -10.69 -6.58
CA ASN A 123 13.42 -11.91 -6.89
C ASN A 123 12.84 -13.20 -6.29
N LYS A 124 11.50 -13.29 -6.22
CA LYS A 124 10.79 -14.38 -5.55
C LYS A 124 10.76 -15.68 -6.37
N GLY A 125 10.94 -15.59 -7.69
CA GLY A 125 10.64 -16.69 -8.62
C GLY A 125 9.15 -17.09 -8.61
N GLY A 126 8.75 -18.03 -9.47
CA GLY A 126 7.38 -18.54 -9.54
C GLY A 126 6.53 -17.91 -10.65
N SER A 127 5.20 -17.92 -10.47
CA SER A 127 4.26 -17.32 -11.43
C SER A 127 4.33 -15.80 -11.38
N ASP A 128 4.39 -15.16 -12.55
CA ASP A 128 4.42 -13.70 -12.68
C ASP A 128 3.05 -13.08 -12.37
N HIS A 129 3.02 -12.10 -11.48
CA HIS A 129 1.86 -11.29 -11.12
C HIS A 129 2.09 -9.81 -11.45
N TRP A 130 1.00 -9.10 -11.69
CA TRP A 130 1.06 -7.66 -11.85
C TRP A 130 1.39 -6.97 -10.52
N GLY A 131 2.21 -5.94 -10.59
CA GLY A 131 2.56 -5.07 -9.48
C GLY A 131 2.51 -3.60 -9.84
N ILE A 132 2.54 -2.75 -8.82
CA ILE A 132 2.68 -1.29 -8.96
C ILE A 132 4.00 -0.88 -8.33
N LEU A 133 4.84 -0.20 -9.10
CA LEU A 133 6.13 0.32 -8.65
C LEU A 133 6.00 1.78 -8.20
N VAL A 134 6.36 2.06 -6.95
CA VAL A 134 6.39 3.38 -6.33
C VAL A 134 7.77 3.64 -5.74
N ASN A 135 8.22 4.88 -5.71
CA ASN A 135 9.35 5.28 -4.90
C ASN A 135 8.87 5.62 -3.49
N GLU A 136 9.69 5.42 -2.46
CA GLU A 136 9.33 5.76 -1.08
C GLU A 136 8.87 7.22 -0.91
N GLY A 137 9.41 8.15 -1.70
CA GLY A 137 9.00 9.56 -1.69
C GLY A 137 7.64 9.83 -2.36
N GLU A 138 7.10 8.91 -3.15
CA GLU A 138 5.85 9.07 -3.91
C GLU A 138 4.62 8.70 -3.08
N ILE A 139 4.52 9.30 -1.88
CA ILE A 139 3.45 9.03 -0.92
C ILE A 139 2.05 9.23 -1.52
N ASP A 140 1.88 10.25 -2.36
CA ASP A 140 0.60 10.52 -3.04
C ASP A 140 0.15 9.34 -3.91
N ASP A 141 1.08 8.65 -4.57
CA ASP A 141 0.77 7.50 -5.41
C ASP A 141 0.41 6.27 -4.57
N MET A 142 1.14 6.05 -3.48
CA MET A 142 0.81 5.00 -2.50
C MET A 142 -0.59 5.16 -1.92
N ILE A 143 -0.97 6.39 -1.57
CA ILE A 143 -2.30 6.73 -1.07
C ILE A 143 -3.37 6.50 -2.15
N ARG A 144 -3.11 6.88 -3.41
CA ARG A 144 -4.03 6.62 -4.53
C ARG A 144 -4.30 5.13 -4.72
N VAL A 145 -3.26 4.31 -4.72
CA VAL A 145 -3.38 2.84 -4.81
C VAL A 145 -4.24 2.29 -3.67
N ALA A 146 -4.03 2.79 -2.44
CA ALA A 146 -4.81 2.40 -1.28
C ALA A 146 -6.29 2.79 -1.39
N ILE A 147 -6.59 4.00 -1.87
CA ILE A 147 -7.97 4.49 -2.06
C ILE A 147 -8.69 3.66 -3.13
N VAL A 148 -8.05 3.40 -4.27
CA VAL A 148 -8.59 2.50 -5.31
C VAL A 148 -8.89 1.14 -4.69
N ARG A 149 -7.98 0.59 -3.88
CA ARG A 149 -8.23 -0.71 -3.27
C ARG A 149 -9.38 -0.70 -2.26
N ALA A 150 -9.50 0.37 -1.49
CA ALA A 150 -10.50 0.52 -0.43
C ALA A 150 -11.92 0.73 -0.97
N SER A 151 -12.08 1.51 -2.04
CA SER A 151 -13.40 1.74 -2.65
C SER A 151 -14.05 0.44 -3.12
N HIS A 152 -13.25 -0.50 -3.65
CA HIS A 152 -13.77 -1.78 -4.12
C HIS A 152 -13.93 -2.85 -3.02
N LYS A 153 -13.26 -2.70 -1.87
CA LYS A 153 -13.48 -3.58 -0.70
C LYS A 153 -14.69 -3.18 0.15
N GLY A 154 -15.42 -2.14 -0.23
CA GLY A 154 -16.51 -1.59 0.57
C GLY A 154 -16.04 -0.85 1.83
N PHE A 155 -14.73 -0.58 1.98
CA PHE A 155 -14.23 0.19 3.13
C PHE A 155 -14.59 1.67 3.04
N ALA A 156 -14.85 2.17 1.84
CA ALA A 156 -15.35 3.54 1.63
C ALA A 156 -16.81 3.74 2.04
N GLU A 157 -17.58 2.65 2.24
CA GLU A 157 -18.99 2.66 2.65
C GLU A 157 -19.18 2.49 4.17
N VAL A 158 -18.13 2.17 4.93
CA VAL A 158 -18.19 2.05 6.39
C VAL A 158 -18.13 3.45 7.01
N ARG A 159 -19.28 4.13 6.96
CA ARG A 159 -19.60 5.34 7.73
C ARG A 159 -20.25 4.96 9.05
#